data_AF-A0A7W8LP23-F1
#
_entry.id   AF-A0A7W8LP23-F1
#
_cell.length_a   1.000
_cell.length_b   1.000
_cell.length_c   1.000
_cell.angle_alpha   90.00
_cell.angle_beta   90.00
_cell.angle_gamma   90.00
#
_symmetry.space_group_name_H-M   'P 1'
#
loop_
_entity.id
_entity.type
_entity.pdbx_description
1 polymer ?
#
loop_
_entity_poly.entity_id
_entity_poly.type
_entity_poly.pdbx_seq_one_letter_code
_entity_poly.pdbx_strand_id
1 'polypeptide(L)' 'MTKTIGLTDHILLSDASPPWVVQLRCGNLRARALREFLESQWSQVLTLLPGHRLVQLYADRIKAVS' A
#
# COMPACT_ATOMS: atom_id res chain seq x y z
N MET A 1 -24.72 -12.98 1.10
CA MET A 1 -23.62 -12.49 0.24
C MET A 1 -23.01 -11.27 0.91
N THR A 2 -21.93 -11.44 1.68
CA THR A 2 -21.24 -10.35 2.36
C THR A 2 -20.30 -9.65 1.37
N LYS A 3 -20.79 -8.58 0.74
CA LYS A 3 -20.02 -7.68 -0.10
C LYS A 3 -19.06 -6.90 0.81
N THR A 4 -17.81 -7.34 0.88
CA THR A 4 -16.73 -6.56 1.50
C THR A 4 -16.64 -5.23 0.77
N ILE A 5 -17.16 -4.18 1.42
CA ILE A 5 -16.94 -2.78 1.05
C ILE A 5 -15.44 -2.59 1.21
N GLY A 6 -14.72 -2.67 0.10
CA GLY A 6 -13.27 -2.51 0.08
C GLY A 6 -12.94 -1.11 0.55
N LEU A 7 -11.93 -0.99 1.41
CA LEU A 7 -11.34 0.26 1.89
C LEU A 7 -11.22 1.34 0.79
N THR A 8 -11.06 0.91 -0.46
CA THR A 8 -11.06 1.70 -1.70
C THR A 8 -12.27 2.63 -1.87
N ASP A 9 -13.46 2.26 -1.40
CA ASP A 9 -14.70 3.03 -1.65
C ASP A 9 -14.75 4.32 -0.81
N HIS A 10 -14.25 4.28 0.42
CA HIS A 10 -14.19 5.46 1.31
C HIS A 10 -13.13 6.48 0.92
N ILE A 11 -12.14 6.05 0.15
CA ILE A 11 -10.99 6.82 -0.31
C ILE A 11 -11.39 7.75 -1.47
N LEU A 12 -12.46 7.43 -2.21
CA LEU A 12 -12.97 8.20 -3.36
C LEU A 12 -13.83 9.42 -2.98
N LEU A 13 -14.26 9.55 -1.71
CA LEU A 13 -15.19 10.59 -1.26
C LEU A 13 -14.51 11.82 -0.62
N SER A 14 -13.18 11.85 -0.53
CA SER A 14 -12.46 13.02 0.00
C SER A 14 -11.95 13.89 -1.14
N ASP A 15 -12.42 15.14 -1.19
CA ASP A 15 -12.07 16.22 -2.13
C ASP A 15 -10.60 16.72 -2.01
N ALA A 16 -9.73 15.94 -1.36
CA ALA A 16 -8.31 16.21 -1.21
C ALA A 16 -7.53 15.39 -2.26
N SER A 17 -6.35 15.88 -2.64
CA SER A 17 -5.41 15.22 -3.58
C SER A 17 -5.47 13.70 -3.45
N PRO A 18 -5.59 12.96 -4.57
CA PRO A 18 -5.97 11.55 -4.56
C PRO A 18 -5.10 10.80 -3.54
N PRO A 19 -5.71 10.16 -2.54
CA PRO A 19 -4.97 9.55 -1.44
C PRO A 19 -3.98 8.53 -1.96
N TRP A 20 -2.77 8.56 -1.42
CA TRP A 20 -1.75 7.58 -1.76
C TRP A 20 -2.17 6.21 -1.26
N VAL A 21 -2.30 5.25 -2.18
CA VAL A 21 -2.67 3.88 -1.84
C VAL A 21 -1.40 3.04 -1.76
N VAL A 22 -1.19 2.39 -0.61
CA VAL A 22 -0.11 1.42 -0.42
C VAL A 22 -0.72 0.03 -0.28
N GLN A 23 -0.46 -0.84 -1.25
CA GLN A 23 -0.99 -2.19 -1.29
C GLN A 23 0.10 -3.21 -0.94
N LEU A 24 -0.10 -3.95 0.15
CA LEU A 24 0.81 -5.01 0.57
C LEU A 24 0.37 -6.36 -0.04
N ARG A 25 1.29 -6.98 -0.79
CA ARG A 25 1.14 -8.27 -1.46
C ARG A 25 2.31 -9.19 -1.09
N CYS A 26 2.53 -9.37 0.21
CA CYS A 26 3.69 -10.09 0.73
C CYS A 26 3.43 -11.60 0.98
N GLY A 27 2.26 -12.14 0.60
CA GLY A 27 1.92 -13.54 0.83
C GLY A 27 1.70 -13.87 2.32
N ASN A 28 2.06 -15.09 2.75
CA ASN A 28 1.84 -15.56 4.11
C ASN A 28 3.01 -15.20 5.06
N LEU A 29 3.28 -13.90 5.22
CA LEU A 29 4.24 -13.42 6.21
C LEU A 29 3.63 -13.49 7.62
N ARG A 30 4.44 -13.95 8.58
CA ARG A 30 4.09 -13.80 10.00
C ARG A 30 4.05 -12.32 10.34
N ALA A 31 3.18 -11.92 11.28
CA ALA A 31 3.00 -10.51 11.67
C ALA A 31 4.32 -9.79 12.01
N ARG A 32 5.24 -10.47 12.71
CA ARG A 32 6.57 -9.92 13.02
C ARG A 32 7.39 -9.65 11.76
N ALA A 33 7.49 -10.62 10.87
CA ALA A 33 8.24 -10.49 9.62
C ALA A 33 7.63 -9.40 8.71
N LEU A 34 6.29 -9.27 8.71
CA LEU A 34 5.60 -8.19 8.00
C LEU A 34 5.97 -6.81 8.58
N ARG A 35 6.04 -6.67 9.90
CA ARG A 35 6.42 -5.41 10.55
C ARG A 35 7.88 -5.05 10.26
N GLU A 36 8.80 -6.00 10.43
CA GLU A 36 10.23 -5.81 10.11
C GLU A 36 10.43 -5.45 8.63
N PHE A 37 9.70 -6.13 7.73
CA PHE A 37 9.70 -5.79 6.30
C PHE A 37 9.19 -4.37 6.05
N LEU A 38 8.03 -4.00 6.61
CA LEU A 38 7.46 -2.67 6.48
C LEU A 38 8.41 -1.59 6.99
N GLU A 39 8.94 -1.74 8.20
CA GLU A 39 9.90 -0.79 8.79
C GLU A 39 11.13 -0.61 7.89
N SER A 40 11.66 -1.69 7.31
CA SER A 40 12.83 -1.62 6.42
C SER A 40 12.55 -0.92 5.09
N GLN A 41 11.33 -1.05 4.55
CA GLN A 41 10.97 -0.53 3.23
C GLN A 41 10.23 0.81 3.29
N TRP A 42 9.79 1.24 4.48
CA TRP A 42 8.91 2.39 4.65
C TRP A 42 9.48 3.69 4.08
N SER A 43 10.78 3.94 4.32
CA SER A 43 11.46 5.12 3.78
C SER A 43 11.41 5.16 2.25
N GLN A 44 11.57 4.01 1.58
CA GLN A 44 11.50 3.92 0.13
C GLN A 44 10.08 4.13 -0.39
N VAL A 45 9.07 3.61 0.32
CA VAL A 45 7.66 3.85 -0.01
C VAL A 45 7.36 5.35 0.03
N LEU A 46 7.74 6.04 1.10
CA LEU A 46 7.51 7.49 1.26
C LEU A 46 8.14 8.31 0.12
N THR A 47 9.30 7.92 -0.39
CA THR A 47 9.93 8.57 -1.55
C THR A 47 9.16 8.36 -2.85
N LEU A 48 8.42 7.25 -2.98
CA LEU A 48 7.67 6.89 -4.19
C LEU A 48 6.25 7.50 -4.22
N LEU A 49 5.63 7.76 -3.06
CA LEU A 49 4.27 8.31 -2.99
C LEU A 49 4.07 9.63 -3.77
N PRO A 50 5.01 10.60 -3.76
CA PRO A 50 4.83 11.85 -4.51
C PRO A 50 4.74 11.65 -6.03
N GLY A 51 5.36 10.60 -6.56
CA GLY A 51 5.38 10.30 -8.00
C GLY A 51 4.34 9.28 -8.47
N HIS A 52 3.66 8.60 -7.53
CA HIS A 52 2.81 7.46 -7.82
C HIS A 52 1.57 7.42 -6.93
N ARG A 53 0.38 7.29 -7.53
CA ARG A 53 -0.89 7.19 -6.78
C ARG A 53 -1.03 5.85 -6.06
N LEU A 54 -0.34 4.81 -6.53
CA LEU A 54 -0.39 3.46 -5.98
C LEU A 54 1.01 2.86 -5.88
N VAL A 55 1.40 2.41 -4.69
CA VAL A 55 2.63 1.65 -4.45
C VAL A 55 2.26 0.25 -3.97
N GLN A 56 2.68 -0.77 -4.71
CA GLN A 56 2.48 -2.18 -4.37
C GLN A 56 3.78 -2.75 -3.81
N LEU A 57 3.74 -3.23 -2.56
CA LEU A 57 4.87 -3.92 -1.94
C LEU A 57 4.67 -5.43 -2.04
N TYR A 58 5.64 -6.11 -2.63
CA TYR A 58 5.78 -7.56 -2.61
C TYR A 58 6.98 -7.91 -1.71
N ALA A 59 7.04 -9.15 -1.21
CA ALA A 59 8.14 -9.57 -0.35
C ALA A 59 9.53 -9.47 -1.03
N ASP A 60 9.56 -9.57 -2.36
CA ASP A 60 10.77 -9.54 -3.18
C ASP A 60 10.99 -8.23 -3.95
N ARG A 61 9.96 -7.38 -4.09
CA ARG A 61 10.03 -6.17 -4.93
C ARG A 61 9.02 -5.10 -4.54
N ILE A 62 9.33 -3.84 -4.86
CA ILE A 62 8.37 -2.73 -4.79
C ILE A 62 7.98 -2.35 -6.22
N LYS A 63 6.69 -2.21 -6.48
CA LYS A 63 6.15 -1.77 -7.77
C LYS A 63 5.33 -0.50 -7.57
N ALA A 64 5.76 0.59 -8.19
CA ALA A 64 5.01 1.83 -8.19
C ALA A 64 4.17 1.92 -9.48
N VAL A 65 2.91 2.32 -9.36
CA VAL A 65 1.94 2.47 -10.44
C VAL A 65 1.55 3.94 -10.51
N SER A 66 1.84 4.56 -11.65
CA SER A 66 1.49 5.95 -11.96
C SER A 66 0.08 6.05 -12.52
#